data_AF-A0A3B8WBW2-F1
#
_entry.id   AF-A0A3B8WBW2-F1
#
_cell.length_a   1.000
_cell.length_b   1.000
_cell.length_c   1.000
_cell.angle_alpha   90.00
_cell.angle_beta   90.00
_cell.angle_gamma   90.00
#
_symmetry.space_group_name_H-M   'P 1'
#
loop_
_entity.id
_entity.type
_entity.pdbx_description
1 polymer ?
#
loop_
_entity_poly.entity_id
_entity_poly.type
_entity_poly.pdbx_seq_one_letter_code
_entity_poly.pdbx_strand_id
1 'polypeptide(L)'
;NVAENSGGVHCLKYGLTVHNILSVEMITAEGDRVTVGSDGLDSYGMDLLALLTGSEGLLGVVTEVKVKLLPRPEVAQVIMAGFDSIEKAGDAVGGVISHGIIPGGLEMM
;
A
#
# COMPACT_ATOMS: atom_id res chain seq x y z
N ASN A 1 7.88 1.30 -5.89
CA ASN A 1 6.45 1.38 -5.51
C ASN A 1 5.58 0.58 -6.45
N VAL A 2 5.16 1.10 -7.61
CA VAL A 2 4.17 0.40 -8.46
C VAL A 2 4.66 -0.98 -8.92
N ALA A 3 5.81 -1.05 -9.59
CA ALA A 3 6.38 -2.29 -10.10
C ALA A 3 6.66 -3.34 -9.01
N GLU A 4 6.82 -2.93 -7.75
CA GLU A 4 7.16 -3.81 -6.62
C GLU A 4 5.96 -4.06 -5.68
N ASN A 5 4.81 -3.45 -5.97
CA ASN A 5 3.69 -3.31 -5.02
C ASN A 5 4.15 -2.94 -3.59
N SER A 6 5.03 -1.94 -3.50
CA SER A 6 5.74 -1.64 -2.26
C SER A 6 4.78 -1.36 -1.09
N GLY A 7 5.13 -1.87 0.08
CA GLY A 7 4.53 -1.51 1.36
C GLY A 7 5.26 -0.32 2.00
N GLY A 8 5.39 -0.39 3.32
CA GLY A 8 6.06 0.59 4.17
C GLY A 8 5.47 0.56 5.57
N VAL A 9 6.07 1.29 6.51
CA VAL A 9 5.67 1.31 7.94
C VAL A 9 4.18 1.63 8.13
N HIS A 10 3.58 2.36 7.17
CA HIS A 10 2.18 2.78 7.23
C HIS A 10 1.19 1.91 6.46
N CYS A 11 1.63 0.80 5.84
CA CYS A 11 0.74 -0.05 5.06
C CYS A 11 -0.31 -0.77 5.91
N LEU A 12 -0.06 -0.95 7.21
CA LEU A 12 -1.04 -1.51 8.14
C LEU A 12 -2.34 -0.70 8.16
N LYS A 13 -2.23 0.64 8.12
CA LYS A 13 -3.40 1.54 8.16
C LYS A 13 -3.91 1.94 6.79
N TYR A 14 -3.00 2.17 5.84
CA TYR A 14 -3.34 2.77 4.54
C TYR A 14 -3.22 1.82 3.35
N GLY A 15 -2.91 0.54 3.61
CA GLY A 15 -2.70 -0.47 2.58
C GLY A 15 -1.36 -0.30 1.83
N LEU A 16 -1.09 -1.28 0.96
CA LEU A 16 0.04 -1.28 0.03
C LEU A 16 -0.14 -0.27 -1.11
N THR A 17 0.88 -0.15 -1.97
CA THR A 17 0.87 0.71 -3.16
C THR A 17 -0.40 0.49 -4.02
N VAL A 18 -0.78 -0.76 -4.31
CA VAL A 18 -1.97 -1.08 -5.12
C VAL A 18 -3.26 -0.45 -4.60
N HIS A 19 -3.43 -0.40 -3.27
CA HIS A 19 -4.63 0.15 -2.65
C HIS A 19 -4.74 1.67 -2.76
N ASN A 20 -3.65 2.35 -3.14
CA ASN A 20 -3.57 3.80 -3.19
C ASN A 20 -3.57 4.36 -4.62
N ILE A 21 -3.52 3.50 -5.64
CA ILE A 21 -3.53 3.88 -7.06
C ILE A 21 -4.98 3.97 -7.56
N LEU A 22 -5.26 4.99 -8.38
CA LEU A 22 -6.50 5.12 -9.15
C LEU A 22 -6.28 4.74 -10.62
N SER A 23 -5.17 5.20 -11.20
CA SER A 23 -4.79 4.83 -12.56
C SER A 23 -3.28 4.89 -12.76
N VAL A 24 -2.80 4.14 -13.74
CA VAL A 24 -1.41 4.13 -14.20
C VAL A 24 -1.41 4.35 -15.70
N GLU A 25 -0.46 5.16 -16.15
CA GLU A 25 -0.06 5.20 -17.54
C GLU A 25 1.28 4.48 -17.71
N MET A 26 1.40 3.70 -18.77
CA MET A 26 2.61 2.98 -19.11
C MET A 26 2.86 2.91 -20.61
N ILE A 27 4.12 2.66 -20.95
CA ILE A 27 4.58 2.30 -22.29
C ILE A 27 4.90 0.80 -22.33
N THR A 28 4.27 0.05 -23.23
CA THR A 28 4.53 -1.39 -23.40
C THR A 28 5.86 -1.66 -24.12
N ALA A 29 6.26 -2.94 -24.23
CA ALA A 29 7.46 -3.33 -24.96
C ALA A 29 7.37 -2.98 -26.47
N GLU A 30 6.17 -2.97 -27.03
CA GLU A 30 5.86 -2.59 -28.40
C GLU A 30 5.87 -1.07 -28.61
N GLY A 31 5.96 -0.29 -27.53
CA GLY A 31 5.95 1.18 -27.56
C GLY A 31 4.56 1.80 -27.45
N ASP A 32 3.52 1.01 -27.17
CA ASP A 32 2.15 1.51 -27.04
C ASP A 32 1.94 2.22 -25.70
N ARG A 33 1.28 3.37 -25.73
CA ARG A 33 0.86 4.10 -24.53
C ARG A 33 -0.50 3.59 -24.07
N VAL A 34 -0.56 3.03 -22.87
CA VAL A 34 -1.77 2.44 -22.29
C VAL A 34 -2.08 3.08 -20.94
N THR A 35 -3.36 3.32 -20.68
CA THR A 35 -3.87 3.74 -19.37
C THR A 35 -4.71 2.64 -18.77
N VAL A 36 -4.42 2.28 -17.52
CA VAL A 36 -5.15 1.26 -16.75
C VAL A 36 -5.67 1.88 -15.47
N GLY A 37 -6.91 1.55 -15.08
CA GLY A 37 -7.60 2.14 -13.95
C GLY A 37 -8.61 3.22 -14.36
N SER A 38 -9.25 3.85 -13.38
CA SER A 38 -10.27 4.87 -13.61
C SER A 38 -10.42 5.79 -12.40
N ASP A 39 -11.20 6.86 -12.54
CA ASP A 39 -11.57 7.72 -11.41
C ASP A 39 -12.66 7.09 -10.52
N GLY A 40 -13.26 5.97 -10.96
CA GLY A 40 -14.26 5.22 -10.20
C GLY A 40 -13.61 4.31 -9.14
N LEU A 41 -14.37 4.02 -8.08
CA LEU A 41 -13.97 3.06 -7.05
C LEU A 41 -14.06 1.59 -7.50
N ASP A 42 -14.75 1.35 -8.62
CA ASP A 42 -14.94 0.04 -9.23
C ASP A 42 -15.05 0.19 -10.75
N SER A 43 -14.70 -0.86 -11.48
CA SER A 43 -14.76 -0.92 -12.93
C SER A 43 -15.07 -2.33 -13.39
N TYR A 44 -15.90 -2.48 -14.42
CA TYR A 44 -16.22 -3.78 -14.99
C TYR A 44 -14.98 -4.44 -15.60
N GLY A 45 -14.78 -5.74 -15.32
CA GLY A 45 -13.74 -6.56 -15.93
C GLY A 45 -12.69 -7.05 -14.94
N MET A 46 -11.51 -7.37 -15.44
CA MET A 46 -10.38 -7.80 -14.62
C MET A 46 -9.71 -6.60 -13.95
N ASP A 47 -9.25 -6.78 -12.72
CA ASP A 47 -8.42 -5.79 -12.03
C ASP A 47 -6.99 -5.81 -12.60
N LEU A 48 -6.82 -5.06 -13.69
CA LEU A 48 -5.52 -4.91 -14.35
C LEU A 48 -4.54 -4.05 -13.55
N LEU A 49 -5.01 -3.23 -12.60
CA LEU A 49 -4.10 -2.52 -11.70
C LEU A 49 -3.40 -3.52 -10.78
N ALA A 50 -4.14 -4.47 -10.20
CA ALA A 50 -3.56 -5.54 -9.39
C ALA A 50 -2.55 -6.40 -10.17
N LEU A 51 -2.81 -6.67 -11.46
CA LEU A 51 -1.87 -7.38 -12.34
C LEU A 51 -0.57 -6.58 -12.58
N LEU A 52 -0.69 -5.28 -12.82
CA LEU A 52 0.46 -4.41 -13.12
C LEU A 52 1.30 -4.10 -11.87
N THR A 53 0.67 -3.95 -10.71
CA THR A 53 1.39 -3.72 -9.45
C THR A 53 2.11 -4.98 -9.00
N GLY A 54 3.44 -4.92 -8.82
CA GLY A 54 4.25 -6.11 -8.55
C GLY A 54 4.79 -6.80 -9.81
N SER A 55 4.63 -6.19 -10.99
CA SER A 55 5.13 -6.73 -12.26
C SER A 55 6.65 -6.68 -12.44
N GLU A 56 7.40 -6.02 -11.55
CA GLU A 56 8.85 -5.84 -11.61
C GLU A 56 9.34 -5.25 -12.95
N GLY A 57 8.47 -4.47 -13.63
CA GLY A 57 8.77 -3.84 -14.92
C GLY A 57 8.61 -4.76 -16.13
N LEU A 58 8.16 -6.01 -15.96
CA LEU A 58 8.03 -6.99 -17.04
C LEU A 58 6.88 -6.69 -18.01
N LEU A 59 5.91 -5.88 -17.61
CA LEU A 59 4.72 -5.57 -18.43
C LEU A 59 4.84 -4.23 -19.16
N GLY A 60 5.85 -3.41 -18.83
CA GLY A 60 6.12 -2.13 -19.46
C GLY A 60 6.68 -1.10 -18.47
N VAL A 61 6.91 0.11 -18.97
CA VAL A 61 7.48 1.23 -18.21
C VAL A 61 6.37 2.18 -17.78
N VAL A 62 6.14 2.28 -16.47
CA VAL A 62 5.18 3.23 -15.89
C VAL A 62 5.69 4.67 -16.05
N THR A 63 4.89 5.54 -16.65
CA THR A 63 5.22 6.95 -16.93
C THR A 63 4.43 7.93 -16.06
N GLU A 64 3.20 7.59 -15.69
CA GLU A 64 2.35 8.41 -14.82
C GLU A 64 1.58 7.54 -13.83
N VAL A 65 1.37 8.06 -12.61
CA VAL A 65 0.57 7.39 -11.58
C VAL A 65 -0.37 8.41 -10.96
N LYS A 66 -1.67 8.14 -11.02
CA LYS A 66 -2.69 8.86 -10.27
C LYS A 66 -2.97 8.12 -8.97
N VAL A 67 -2.89 8.82 -7.85
CA VAL A 67 -3.07 8.25 -6.50
C VAL A 67 -4.17 8.95 -5.72
N LYS A 68 -4.73 8.23 -4.75
CA LYS A 68 -5.61 8.82 -3.74
C LYS A 68 -4.78 9.66 -2.77
N LEU A 69 -5.27 10.86 -2.48
CA LEU A 69 -4.74 11.68 -1.40
C LEU A 69 -5.53 11.43 -0.12
N LEU A 70 -4.83 11.41 1.00
CA LEU A 70 -5.42 11.30 2.33
C LEU A 70 -5.31 12.63 3.07
N PRO A 71 -6.29 12.98 3.92
CA PRO A 71 -6.14 14.09 4.84
C PRO A 71 -4.88 13.93 5.70
N ARG A 72 -4.18 15.03 5.95
CA ARG A 72 -3.07 15.04 6.91
C ARG A 72 -3.65 14.83 8.32
N PRO A 73 -3.11 13.90 9.14
CA PRO A 73 -3.57 13.74 10.51
C PRO A 73 -3.29 15.01 11.32
N GLU A 74 -4.23 15.41 12.16
CA GLU A 74 -4.07 16.56 13.08
C GLU A 74 -2.94 16.32 14.08
N VAL A 75 -2.77 15.07 14.52
CA VAL A 75 -1.76 14.64 15.48
C VAL A 75 -1.10 13.35 15.02
N ALA A 76 0.23 13.29 15.12
CA ALA A 76 1.02 12.09 14.95
C ALA A 76 1.88 11.88 16.21
N GLN A 77 1.75 10.74 16.87
CA GLN A 77 2.50 10.39 18.07
C GLN A 77 3.07 8.99 17.95
N VAL A 78 4.25 8.79 18.55
CA VAL A 78 4.94 7.50 18.62
C VAL A 78 4.93 7.05 20.08
N ILE A 79 4.65 5.76 20.29
CA ILE A 79 4.73 5.10 21.59
C ILE A 79 5.82 4.04 21.49
N MET A 80 6.66 3.94 22.52
CA MET A 80 7.65 2.87 22.67
C MET A 80 7.32 2.09 23.93
N ALA A 81 7.24 0.76 23.81
CA ALA A 81 7.01 -0.16 24.91
C ALA A 81 8.14 -1.18 24.96
N GLY A 82 8.72 -1.39 26.15
CA GLY A 82 9.75 -2.39 26.40
C GLY A 82 9.16 -3.64 27.03
N PHE A 83 9.65 -4.80 26.60
CA PHE A 83 9.25 -6.11 27.11
C PHE A 83 10.48 -6.92 27.50
N ASP A 84 10.34 -7.79 28.50
CA ASP A 84 11.38 -8.70 28.98
C ASP A 84 11.45 -10.01 28.17
N SER A 85 10.51 -10.24 27.25
CA SER A 85 10.54 -11.36 26.30
C SER A 85 9.85 -11.01 24.97
N ILE A 86 10.23 -11.73 23.91
CA ILE A 86 9.66 -11.57 22.56
C ILE A 86 8.19 -12.01 22.54
N GLU A 87 7.85 -13.07 23.28
CA GLU A 87 6.48 -13.60 23.38
C GLU A 87 5.52 -12.53 23.92
N LYS A 88 5.90 -11.85 25.00
CA LYS A 88 5.07 -10.77 25.57
C LYS A 88 4.93 -9.57 24.62
N ALA A 89 5.97 -9.24 23.87
CA ALA A 89 5.90 -8.19 22.85
C ALA A 89 4.93 -8.59 21.72
N GLY A 90 5.00 -9.84 21.26
CA GLY A 90 4.09 -10.39 20.26
C GLY A 90 2.63 -10.43 20.74
N ASP A 91 2.40 -10.88 21.99
CA ASP A 91 1.07 -10.88 22.61
C ASP A 91 0.50 -9.46 22.72
N ALA A 92 1.33 -8.45 23.02
CA ALA A 92 0.90 -7.06 23.05
C ALA A 92 0.52 -6.55 21.65
N VAL A 93 1.31 -6.87 20.61
CA VAL A 93 0.98 -6.55 19.20
C VAL A 93 -0.36 -7.17 18.81
N GLY A 94 -0.55 -8.47 19.06
CA GLY A 94 -1.82 -9.17 18.81
C GLY A 94 -2.98 -8.61 19.63
N GLY A 95 -2.72 -8.20 20.86
CA GLY A 95 -3.67 -7.49 21.73
C GLY A 95 -4.16 -6.19 21.11
N VAL A 96 -3.26 -5.32 20.65
CA VAL A 96 -3.62 -4.04 20.01
C VAL A 96 -4.55 -4.26 18.81
N ILE A 97 -4.19 -5.18 17.91
CA ILE A 97 -4.98 -5.47 16.71
C ILE A 97 -6.31 -6.13 17.05
N SER A 98 -6.35 -7.07 18.00
CA SER A 98 -7.60 -7.76 18.39
C SER A 98 -8.62 -6.85 19.08
N HIS A 99 -8.17 -5.73 19.67
CA HIS A 99 -9.05 -4.67 20.17
C HIS A 99 -9.53 -3.70 19.07
N GLY A 100 -9.20 -3.97 17.80
CA GLY A 100 -9.60 -3.14 16.66
C GLY A 100 -8.81 -1.84 16.52
N ILE A 101 -7.68 -1.70 17.21
CA ILE A 101 -6.83 -0.51 17.12
C ILE A 101 -5.88 -0.70 15.93
N ILE A 102 -6.01 0.15 14.91
CA ILE A 102 -5.14 0.14 13.72
C ILE A 102 -4.19 1.35 13.80
N PRO A 103 -2.98 1.17 14.38
CA PRO A 103 -2.00 2.24 14.48
C PRO A 103 -1.46 2.63 13.10
N GLY A 104 -0.95 3.86 13.01
CA GLY A 104 -0.32 4.35 11.79
C GLY A 104 0.90 3.51 11.39
N GLY A 105 1.60 2.89 12.34
CA GLY A 105 2.63 1.89 12.12
C GLY A 105 2.85 1.11 13.41
N LEU A 106 3.28 -0.14 13.29
CA LEU A 106 3.51 -1.03 14.43
C LEU A 106 4.69 -1.94 14.12
N GLU A 107 5.81 -1.69 14.78
CA GLU A 107 7.07 -2.39 14.54
C GLU A 107 7.54 -3.03 15.86
N MET A 108 8.12 -4.22 15.76
CA MET A 108 8.76 -4.92 16.87
C MET A 108 10.23 -5.11 16.48
N MET A 109 11.14 -4.79 17.40
CA MET A 109 12.60 -4.86 17.20
C MET A 109 13.23 -5.77 18.24
#